data_AF-A0A0F0HIS7-F1
#
_entry.id   AF-A0A0F0HIS7-F1
#
_cell.length_a   1.000
_cell.length_b   1.000
_cell.length_c   1.000
_cell.angle_alpha   90.00
_cell.angle_beta   90.00
_cell.angle_gamma   90.00
#
_symmetry.space_group_name_H-M   'P 1'
#
loop_
_entity.id
_entity.type
_entity.pdbx_description
1 polymer ?
#
loop_
_entity_poly.entity_id
_entity_poly.type
_entity_poly.pdbx_seq_one_letter_code
_entity_poly.pdbx_strand_id
1 'polypeptide(L)'
;QYDEAVKAAGAYQDIFGKENYFLELMDHGIDIERDVRQDLLRLAKQLNIPLLATNDSHYVTEDQADAHDSLLCVGMGKNKDEVNRLRFNGSGYYIKTAEEMRRLFRELPDACDNTLAIAERVQPYDEVFTYVDRMPQFDVPEGETQASYLRQKIKAGLQLRYGDNPSQEVLDRIELEM
;
A
#
# COMPACT_ATOMS: atom_id res chain seq x y z
N GLN A 1 6.07 -22.17 22.16
CA GLN A 1 5.95 -20.95 21.34
C GLN A 1 4.57 -20.30 21.45
N TYR A 2 3.50 -21.06 21.78
CA TYR A 2 2.14 -20.53 21.94
C TYR A 2 2.03 -19.30 22.86
N ASP A 3 2.67 -19.31 24.04
CA ASP A 3 2.59 -18.16 24.98
C ASP A 3 3.15 -16.86 24.39
N GLU A 4 4.19 -16.96 23.56
CA GLU A 4 4.75 -15.80 22.86
C GLU A 4 3.82 -15.31 21.75
N ALA A 5 3.11 -16.22 21.06
CA ALA A 5 2.07 -15.86 20.10
C ALA A 5 0.89 -15.14 20.79
N VAL A 6 0.48 -15.59 21.98
CA VAL A 6 -0.54 -14.90 22.80
C VAL A 6 -0.10 -13.49 23.17
N LYS A 7 1.14 -13.33 23.65
CA LYS A 7 1.69 -12.00 23.98
C LYS A 7 1.74 -11.09 22.77
N ALA A 8 2.22 -11.59 21.63
CA ALA A 8 2.34 -10.81 20.41
C ALA A 8 0.96 -10.37 19.88
N ALA A 9 0.02 -11.29 19.77
CA ALA A 9 -1.33 -10.98 19.30
C ALA A 9 -2.08 -10.04 20.26
N GLY A 10 -1.93 -10.23 21.57
CA GLY A 10 -2.47 -9.31 22.58
C GLY A 10 -1.90 -7.90 22.45
N ALA A 11 -0.58 -7.78 22.30
CA ALA A 11 0.07 -6.48 22.14
C ALA A 11 -0.40 -5.74 20.87
N TYR A 12 -0.55 -6.45 19.74
CA TYR A 12 -1.09 -5.83 18.52
C TYR A 12 -2.57 -5.44 18.67
N GLN A 13 -3.38 -6.28 19.32
CA GLN A 13 -4.78 -5.94 19.59
C GLN A 13 -4.91 -4.71 20.50
N ASP A 14 -4.00 -4.53 21.46
CA ASP A 14 -3.95 -3.34 22.31
C ASP A 14 -3.54 -2.08 21.52
N ILE A 15 -2.60 -2.21 20.58
CA ILE A 15 -2.12 -1.10 19.73
C ILE A 15 -3.20 -0.63 18.76
N PHE A 16 -3.81 -1.56 18.02
CA PHE A 16 -4.76 -1.23 16.96
C PHE A 16 -6.20 -1.08 17.49
N GLY A 17 -6.49 -1.62 18.66
CA GLY A 17 -7.83 -1.75 19.21
C GLY A 17 -8.54 -3.02 18.71
N LYS A 18 -9.40 -3.57 19.57
CA LYS A 18 -10.09 -4.86 19.33
C LYS A 18 -10.88 -4.93 18.03
N GLU A 19 -11.43 -3.80 17.59
CA GLU A 19 -12.23 -3.70 16.36
C GLU A 19 -11.37 -3.59 15.09
N ASN A 20 -10.05 -3.43 15.21
CA ASN A 20 -9.15 -3.20 14.07
C ASN A 20 -8.05 -4.27 13.95
N TYR A 21 -8.15 -5.35 14.73
CA TYR A 21 -7.20 -6.44 14.69
C TYR A 21 -7.92 -7.76 14.41
N PHE A 22 -7.45 -8.48 13.40
CA PHE A 22 -8.04 -9.71 12.91
C PHE A 22 -6.97 -10.81 12.88
N LEU A 23 -7.41 -12.05 13.06
CA LEU A 23 -6.54 -13.20 12.92
C LEU A 23 -6.67 -13.77 11.52
N GLU A 24 -5.62 -13.56 10.73
CA GLU A 24 -5.57 -13.98 9.33
C GLU A 24 -5.50 -15.52 9.21
N LEU A 25 -6.28 -16.07 8.29
CA LEU A 25 -6.28 -17.47 7.92
C LEU A 25 -6.08 -17.61 6.41
N MET A 26 -5.15 -18.49 6.04
CA MET A 26 -4.84 -18.85 4.65
C MET A 26 -4.86 -20.38 4.50
N ASP A 27 -5.11 -20.85 3.27
CA ASP A 27 -5.09 -22.27 2.92
C ASP A 27 -4.70 -22.49 1.46
N HIS A 28 -3.45 -22.88 1.25
CA HIS A 28 -2.90 -23.29 -0.04
C HIS A 28 -2.70 -24.82 -0.10
N GLY A 29 -3.30 -25.57 0.84
CA GLY A 29 -3.16 -27.02 0.93
C GLY A 29 -1.81 -27.50 1.46
N ILE A 30 -1.05 -26.63 2.15
CA ILE A 30 0.27 -26.96 2.69
C ILE A 30 0.12 -27.41 4.15
N ASP A 31 0.81 -28.49 4.53
CA ASP A 31 0.67 -29.08 5.88
C ASP A 31 1.01 -28.10 7.00
N ILE A 32 2.01 -27.23 6.80
CA ILE A 32 2.40 -26.22 7.80
C ILE A 32 1.26 -25.25 8.14
N GLU A 33 0.42 -24.90 7.16
CA GLU A 33 -0.72 -24.01 7.37
C GLU A 33 -1.83 -24.71 8.17
N ARG A 34 -1.98 -26.02 7.98
CA ARG A 34 -2.96 -26.83 8.74
C ARG A 34 -2.55 -26.98 10.19
N ASP A 35 -1.26 -27.21 10.44
CA ASP A 35 -0.72 -27.34 11.79
C ASP A 35 -0.89 -26.02 12.57
N VAL A 36 -0.54 -24.89 11.95
CA VAL A 36 -0.66 -23.56 12.58
C VAL A 36 -2.11 -23.13 12.76
N ARG A 37 -3.03 -23.56 11.88
CA ARG A 37 -4.46 -23.20 11.95
C ARG A 37 -5.10 -23.55 13.28
N GLN A 38 -4.81 -24.73 13.85
CA GLN A 38 -5.43 -25.11 15.12
C GLN A 38 -5.03 -24.18 16.27
N ASP A 39 -3.76 -23.82 16.34
CA ASP A 39 -3.25 -22.87 17.33
C ASP A 39 -3.78 -21.45 17.09
N LEU A 40 -3.93 -21.03 15.83
CA LEU A 40 -4.58 -19.77 15.48
C LEU A 40 -6.05 -19.73 15.93
N LEU A 41 -6.84 -20.76 15.64
CA LEU A 41 -8.24 -20.82 16.08
C LEU A 41 -8.36 -20.80 17.61
N ARG A 42 -7.45 -21.48 18.31
CA ARG A 42 -7.36 -21.43 19.77
C ARG A 42 -7.04 -20.01 20.25
N LEU A 43 -6.08 -19.34 19.63
CA LEU A 43 -5.69 -17.96 19.93
C LEU A 43 -6.83 -16.97 19.70
N ALA A 44 -7.53 -17.07 18.56
CA ALA A 44 -8.70 -16.27 18.24
C ALA A 44 -9.76 -16.37 19.33
N LYS A 45 -10.05 -17.60 19.80
CA LYS A 45 -11.00 -17.83 20.89
C LYS A 45 -10.51 -17.27 22.22
N GLN A 46 -9.23 -17.43 22.54
CA GLN A 46 -8.66 -16.98 23.81
C GLN A 46 -8.65 -15.44 23.94
N LEU A 47 -8.31 -14.74 22.86
CA LEU A 47 -8.21 -13.27 22.84
C LEU A 47 -9.45 -12.57 22.25
N ASN A 48 -10.47 -13.36 21.87
CA ASN A 48 -11.68 -12.88 21.19
C ASN A 48 -11.34 -12.02 19.95
N ILE A 49 -10.46 -12.54 19.10
CA ILE A 49 -10.04 -11.88 17.85
C ILE A 49 -10.89 -12.44 16.70
N PRO A 50 -11.55 -11.59 15.90
CA PRO A 50 -12.28 -12.03 14.72
C PRO A 50 -11.34 -12.66 13.67
N LEU A 51 -11.79 -13.73 13.01
CA LEU A 51 -11.04 -14.40 11.95
C LEU A 51 -11.16 -13.62 10.64
N LEU A 52 -10.14 -13.68 9.78
CA LEU A 52 -10.19 -13.07 8.46
C LEU A 52 -9.55 -13.99 7.43
N ALA A 53 -10.31 -14.39 6.41
CA ALA A 53 -9.81 -15.23 5.33
C ALA A 53 -9.13 -14.37 4.25
N THR A 54 -7.91 -14.73 3.87
CA THR A 54 -7.17 -14.13 2.76
C THR A 54 -6.53 -15.24 1.91
N ASN A 55 -5.99 -14.88 0.74
CA ASN A 55 -5.39 -15.85 -0.19
C ASN A 55 -3.96 -15.48 -0.62
N ASP A 56 -3.37 -14.45 0.00
CA ASP A 56 -2.00 -13.99 -0.29
C ASP A 56 -1.65 -13.98 -1.79
N SER A 57 -2.50 -13.31 -2.59
CA SER A 57 -2.42 -13.40 -4.04
C SER A 57 -1.17 -12.71 -4.58
N HIS A 58 -0.38 -13.45 -5.35
CA HIS A 58 0.84 -12.96 -6.03
C HIS A 58 0.67 -12.80 -7.54
N TYR A 59 -0.41 -13.33 -8.11
CA TYR A 59 -0.74 -13.25 -9.52
C TYR A 59 -2.26 -13.23 -9.73
N VAL A 60 -2.72 -12.94 -10.94
CA VAL A 60 -4.15 -12.70 -11.23
C VAL A 60 -4.88 -14.01 -11.45
N THR A 61 -4.33 -14.88 -12.30
CA THR A 61 -4.96 -16.14 -12.70
C THR A 61 -4.07 -17.34 -12.42
N GLU A 62 -4.66 -18.52 -12.21
CA GLU A 62 -3.93 -19.71 -11.80
C GLU A 62 -2.81 -20.13 -12.78
N ASP A 63 -3.01 -19.92 -14.08
CA ASP A 63 -2.04 -20.25 -15.14
C ASP A 63 -0.76 -19.39 -15.09
N GLN A 64 -0.76 -18.30 -14.34
CA GLN A 64 0.41 -17.42 -14.15
C GLN A 64 1.40 -17.93 -13.10
N ALA A 65 1.13 -19.06 -12.44
CA ALA A 65 2.01 -19.63 -11.42
C ALA A 65 3.45 -19.86 -11.93
N ASP A 66 3.61 -20.34 -13.17
CA ASP A 66 4.94 -20.57 -13.76
C ASP A 66 5.70 -19.27 -14.10
N ALA A 67 4.96 -18.23 -14.49
CA ALA A 67 5.51 -16.90 -14.73
C ALA A 67 5.97 -16.27 -13.41
N HIS A 68 5.18 -16.39 -12.34
CA HIS A 68 5.56 -15.95 -11.00
C HIS A 68 6.79 -16.71 -10.48
N ASP A 69 6.85 -18.02 -10.67
CA ASP A 69 8.01 -18.84 -10.31
C ASP A 69 9.30 -18.36 -11.02
N SER A 70 9.17 -17.99 -12.29
CA SER A 70 10.27 -17.42 -13.08
C SER A 70 10.67 -16.03 -12.58
N LEU A 71 9.71 -15.20 -12.16
CA LEU A 71 9.97 -13.90 -11.55
C LEU A 71 10.76 -14.03 -10.23
N LEU A 72 10.42 -15.00 -9.38
CA LEU A 72 11.17 -15.29 -8.15
C LEU A 72 12.63 -15.67 -8.45
N CYS A 73 12.85 -16.47 -9.49
CA CYS A 73 14.19 -16.85 -9.94
C CYS A 73 15.02 -15.62 -10.34
N VAL A 74 14.44 -14.69 -11.11
CA VAL A 74 15.10 -13.43 -11.47
C VAL A 74 15.42 -12.59 -10.24
N GLY A 75 14.46 -12.43 -9.32
CA GLY A 75 14.63 -11.61 -8.11
C GLY A 75 15.72 -12.12 -7.17
N MET A 76 15.94 -13.43 -7.13
CA MET A 76 16.98 -14.04 -6.28
C MET A 76 18.30 -14.32 -7.00
N GLY A 77 18.37 -14.09 -8.32
CA GLY A 77 19.53 -14.47 -9.13
C GLY A 77 19.77 -15.98 -9.12
N LYS A 78 18.71 -16.77 -9.28
CA LYS A 78 18.71 -18.23 -9.23
C LYS A 78 18.22 -18.83 -10.54
N ASN A 79 18.76 -19.97 -10.96
CA ASN A 79 18.23 -20.70 -12.12
C ASN A 79 17.00 -21.54 -11.73
N LYS A 80 16.10 -21.76 -12.69
CA LYS A 80 14.83 -22.45 -12.46
C LYS A 80 14.99 -23.94 -12.09
N ASP A 81 16.09 -24.55 -12.50
CA ASP A 81 16.47 -25.93 -12.22
C ASP A 81 17.21 -26.13 -10.89
N GLU A 82 17.54 -25.05 -10.14
CA GLU A 82 18.14 -25.17 -8.81
C GLU A 82 17.17 -25.80 -7.79
N VAL A 83 17.61 -26.85 -7.09
CA VAL A 83 16.77 -27.67 -6.19
C VAL A 83 16.30 -26.92 -4.94
N ASN A 84 17.15 -26.04 -4.39
CA ASN A 84 16.90 -25.34 -3.12
C ASN A 84 16.56 -23.85 -3.31
N ARG A 85 16.00 -23.48 -4.46
CA ARG A 85 15.52 -22.11 -4.68
C ARG A 85 14.18 -21.91 -3.96
N LEU A 86 13.91 -20.67 -3.56
CA LEU A 86 12.57 -20.30 -3.11
C LEU A 86 11.58 -20.55 -4.27
N ARG A 87 10.51 -21.25 -3.96
CA ARG A 87 9.37 -21.46 -4.85
C ARG A 87 8.13 -21.62 -3.99
N PHE A 88 6.99 -21.24 -4.54
CA PHE A 88 5.71 -21.43 -3.88
C PHE A 88 5.23 -22.87 -4.13
N ASN A 89 4.46 -23.43 -3.19
CA ASN A 89 3.93 -24.78 -3.34
C ASN A 89 2.58 -24.72 -4.07
N GLY A 90 2.49 -25.42 -5.21
CA GLY A 90 1.27 -25.43 -6.01
C GLY A 90 1.00 -24.10 -6.73
N SER A 91 -0.25 -23.91 -7.16
CA SER A 91 -0.71 -22.78 -7.98
C SER A 91 -1.69 -21.86 -7.25
N GLY A 92 -1.93 -22.05 -5.96
CA GLY A 92 -3.07 -21.46 -5.22
C GLY A 92 -3.07 -19.94 -4.98
N TYR A 93 -2.01 -19.21 -5.35
CA TYR A 93 -1.77 -17.80 -5.01
C TYR A 93 -2.31 -16.80 -6.06
N TYR A 94 -3.41 -17.15 -6.72
CA TYR A 94 -4.10 -16.25 -7.66
C TYR A 94 -5.24 -15.50 -6.97
N ILE A 95 -5.96 -14.64 -7.70
CA ILE A 95 -7.21 -14.04 -7.23
C ILE A 95 -8.33 -15.06 -7.38
N LYS A 96 -8.59 -15.82 -6.32
CA LYS A 96 -9.70 -16.78 -6.28
C LYS A 96 -11.05 -16.07 -6.40
N THR A 97 -11.99 -16.73 -7.06
CA THR A 97 -13.39 -16.33 -7.05
C THR A 97 -13.98 -16.43 -5.63
N ALA A 98 -15.06 -15.69 -5.39
CA ALA A 98 -15.77 -15.76 -4.12
C ALA A 98 -16.26 -17.19 -3.80
N GLU A 99 -16.70 -17.95 -4.80
CA GLU A 99 -17.14 -19.34 -4.62
C GLU A 99 -16.00 -20.25 -4.17
N GLU A 100 -14.82 -20.13 -4.78
CA GLU A 100 -13.63 -20.89 -4.38
C GLU A 100 -13.23 -20.57 -2.94
N MET A 101 -13.19 -19.29 -2.56
CA MET A 101 -12.86 -18.87 -1.19
C MET A 101 -13.88 -19.37 -0.16
N ARG A 102 -15.18 -19.26 -0.47
CA ARG A 102 -16.26 -19.76 0.41
C ARG A 102 -16.22 -21.28 0.55
N ARG A 103 -15.86 -22.00 -0.50
CA ARG A 103 -15.71 -23.46 -0.46
C ARG A 103 -14.51 -23.88 0.41
N LEU A 104 -13.41 -23.13 0.30
CA LEU A 104 -12.17 -23.34 1.06
C LEU A 104 -12.41 -23.14 2.57
N PHE A 105 -13.12 -22.08 2.95
CA PHE A 105 -13.43 -21.72 4.33
C PHE A 105 -14.86 -22.08 4.77
N ARG A 106 -15.48 -23.10 4.17
CA ARG A 106 -16.88 -23.48 4.46
C ARG A 106 -17.17 -23.82 5.92
N GLU A 107 -16.15 -24.23 6.67
CA GLU A 107 -16.26 -24.57 8.10
C GLU A 107 -16.13 -23.32 9.00
N LEU A 108 -15.68 -22.20 8.44
CA LEU A 108 -15.44 -20.92 9.10
C LEU A 108 -16.02 -19.77 8.26
N PRO A 109 -17.35 -19.75 8.02
CA PRO A 109 -17.98 -18.78 7.13
C PRO A 109 -17.69 -17.32 7.53
N ASP A 110 -17.63 -17.05 8.84
CA ASP A 110 -17.33 -15.75 9.42
C ASP A 110 -15.99 -15.17 8.94
N ALA A 111 -15.00 -16.01 8.63
CA ALA A 111 -13.71 -15.55 8.14
C ALA A 111 -13.83 -14.85 6.77
N CYS A 112 -14.72 -15.35 5.90
CA CYS A 112 -15.03 -14.69 4.64
C CYS A 112 -15.98 -13.50 4.84
N ASP A 113 -16.97 -13.59 5.74
CA ASP A 113 -17.88 -12.47 6.00
C ASP A 113 -17.15 -11.24 6.54
N ASN A 114 -16.13 -11.44 7.38
CA ASN A 114 -15.31 -10.34 7.89
C ASN A 114 -14.54 -9.59 6.80
N THR A 115 -14.26 -10.20 5.64
CA THR A 115 -13.68 -9.48 4.49
C THR A 115 -14.62 -8.40 3.98
N LEU A 116 -15.93 -8.68 3.95
CA LEU A 116 -16.96 -7.73 3.56
C LEU A 116 -17.17 -6.68 4.64
N ALA A 117 -17.19 -7.10 5.91
CA ALA A 117 -17.30 -6.16 7.03
C ALA A 117 -16.15 -5.14 7.03
N ILE A 118 -14.92 -5.56 6.69
CA ILE A 118 -13.80 -4.62 6.50
C ILE A 118 -14.04 -3.75 5.28
N ALA A 119 -14.40 -4.33 4.13
CA ALA A 119 -14.63 -3.57 2.90
C ALA A 119 -15.71 -2.48 3.05
N GLU A 120 -16.78 -2.76 3.78
CA GLU A 120 -17.86 -1.80 4.08
C GLU A 120 -17.43 -0.68 5.05
N ARG A 121 -16.40 -0.92 5.88
CA ARG A 121 -15.85 0.08 6.81
C ARG A 121 -14.89 1.04 6.12
N VAL A 122 -14.21 0.60 5.06
CA VAL A 122 -13.22 1.42 4.34
C VAL A 122 -13.93 2.64 3.72
N GLN A 123 -13.41 3.83 4.03
CA GLN A 123 -13.91 5.09 3.49
C GLN A 123 -13.20 5.46 2.17
N PRO A 124 -13.78 6.36 1.36
CA PRO A 124 -13.14 6.81 0.13
C PRO A 124 -11.79 7.50 0.39
N TYR A 125 -10.83 7.28 -0.50
CA TYR A 125 -9.50 7.89 -0.42
C TYR A 125 -9.35 9.14 -1.31
N ASP A 126 -10.43 9.61 -1.94
CA ASP A 126 -10.40 10.72 -2.92
C ASP A 126 -9.78 12.00 -2.35
N GLU A 127 -10.00 12.30 -1.07
CA GLU A 127 -9.43 13.47 -0.40
C GLU A 127 -7.89 13.45 -0.38
N VAL A 128 -7.29 12.26 -0.30
CA VAL A 128 -5.82 12.09 -0.31
C VAL A 128 -5.24 12.49 -1.68
N PHE A 129 -5.97 12.19 -2.75
CA PHE A 129 -5.57 12.43 -4.14
C PHE A 129 -6.15 13.72 -4.73
N THR A 130 -6.99 14.42 -3.98
CA THR A 130 -7.55 15.69 -4.40
C THR A 130 -6.41 16.68 -4.63
N TYR A 131 -6.44 17.33 -5.79
CA TYR A 131 -5.45 18.35 -6.12
C TYR A 131 -5.52 19.47 -5.08
N VAL A 132 -4.37 19.73 -4.46
CA VAL A 132 -4.16 20.88 -3.58
C VAL A 132 -2.86 21.51 -4.04
N ASP A 133 -2.87 22.83 -4.22
CA ASP A 133 -1.62 23.56 -4.44
C ASP A 133 -0.76 23.48 -3.17
N ARG A 134 0.29 22.66 -3.25
CA ARG A 134 1.28 22.49 -2.19
C ARG A 134 2.58 23.24 -2.51
N MET A 135 2.52 24.25 -3.39
CA MET A 135 3.65 25.10 -3.67
C MET A 135 4.14 25.77 -2.38
N PRO A 136 5.43 25.66 -2.04
CA PRO A 136 6.00 26.33 -0.89
C PRO A 136 5.76 27.83 -0.96
N GLN A 137 5.37 28.41 0.17
CA GLN A 137 5.26 29.86 0.28
C GLN A 137 6.65 30.45 0.49
N PHE A 138 7.14 31.21 -0.48
CA PHE A 138 8.41 31.92 -0.36
C PHE A 138 8.23 33.12 0.58
N ASP A 139 9.12 33.23 1.58
CA ASP A 139 9.13 34.34 2.54
C ASP A 139 9.56 35.65 1.86
N VAL A 140 8.70 36.65 1.95
CA VAL A 140 8.98 37.99 1.41
C VAL A 140 9.14 39.02 2.52
N PRO A 141 9.86 40.13 2.27
CA PRO A 141 9.99 41.22 3.24
C PRO A 141 8.62 41.77 3.69
N GLU A 142 8.59 42.38 4.87
CA GLU A 142 7.38 42.97 5.42
C GLU A 142 6.79 44.03 4.47
N GLY A 143 5.47 43.97 4.25
CA GLY A 143 4.77 44.85 3.32
C GLY A 143 4.77 44.39 1.86
N GLU A 144 5.50 43.32 1.53
CA GLU A 144 5.52 42.74 0.18
C GLU A 144 4.57 41.53 0.05
N THR A 145 4.22 41.22 -1.20
CA THR A 145 3.60 39.97 -1.63
C THR A 145 4.61 39.18 -2.46
N GLN A 146 4.42 37.87 -2.64
CA GLN A 146 5.25 37.08 -3.57
C GLN A 146 5.27 37.67 -4.98
N ALA A 147 4.15 38.20 -5.46
CA ALA A 147 4.05 38.85 -6.75
C ALA A 147 4.84 40.17 -6.83
N SER A 148 4.73 41.04 -5.83
CA SER A 148 5.48 42.31 -5.81
C SER A 148 6.98 42.07 -5.64
N TYR A 149 7.35 41.09 -4.80
CA TYR A 149 8.74 40.68 -4.64
C TYR A 149 9.32 40.06 -5.91
N LEU A 150 8.54 39.23 -6.62
CA LEU A 150 8.92 38.68 -7.93
C LEU A 150 9.20 39.80 -8.94
N ARG A 151 8.30 40.79 -9.05
CA ARG A 151 8.52 41.96 -9.92
C ARG A 151 9.81 42.71 -9.57
N GLN A 152 10.12 42.89 -8.29
CA GLN A 152 11.38 43.52 -7.88
C GLN A 152 12.60 42.70 -8.30
N LYS A 153 12.56 41.37 -8.17
CA LYS A 153 13.64 40.48 -8.62
C LYS A 153 13.80 40.48 -10.12
N ILE A 154 12.71 40.49 -10.88
CA ILE A 154 12.74 40.59 -12.34
C ILE A 154 13.34 41.93 -12.78
N LYS A 155 12.97 43.04 -12.15
CA LYS A 155 13.56 44.36 -12.45
C LYS A 155 15.07 44.38 -12.20
N ALA A 156 15.53 43.79 -11.09
CA ALA A 156 16.96 43.65 -10.82
C ALA A 156 17.67 42.75 -11.85
N GLY A 157 17.03 41.66 -12.26
CA GLY A 157 17.54 40.75 -13.29
C GLY A 157 17.60 41.39 -14.68
N LEU A 158 16.61 42.20 -15.04
CA LEU A 158 16.54 42.94 -16.32
C LEU A 158 17.73 43.90 -16.45
N GLN A 159 18.01 44.67 -15.41
CA GLN A 159 19.17 45.57 -15.37
C GLN A 159 20.48 44.80 -15.52
N LEU A 160 20.62 43.65 -14.86
CA LEU A 160 21.83 42.83 -14.93
C LEU A 160 22.07 42.23 -16.33
N ARG A 161 20.99 41.82 -17.02
CA ARG A 161 21.06 41.13 -18.31
C ARG A 161 21.11 42.07 -19.51
N TYR A 162 20.34 43.15 -19.47
CA TYR A 162 20.10 44.03 -20.63
C TYR A 162 20.62 45.46 -20.42
N GLY A 163 21.12 45.80 -19.22
CA GLY A 163 21.58 47.14 -18.89
C GLY A 163 20.45 48.16 -18.85
N ASP A 164 20.77 49.42 -19.15
CA ASP A 164 19.87 50.57 -18.95
C ASP A 164 18.76 50.69 -20.01
N ASN A 165 18.91 50.04 -21.17
CA ASN A 165 17.98 50.15 -22.31
C ASN A 165 17.61 48.76 -22.89
N PRO A 166 16.82 47.95 -22.17
CA PRO A 166 16.20 46.77 -22.74
C PRO A 166 15.27 47.14 -23.91
N SER A 167 15.15 46.26 -24.90
CA SER A 167 14.23 46.48 -26.03
C SER A 167 12.77 46.43 -25.57
N GLN A 168 11.89 47.12 -26.31
CA GLN A 168 10.46 47.11 -26.02
C GLN A 168 9.88 45.69 -26.09
N GLU A 169 10.36 44.87 -27.02
CA GLU A 169 9.98 43.45 -27.13
C GLU A 169 10.25 42.67 -25.82
N VAL A 170 11.40 42.92 -25.17
CA VAL A 170 11.74 42.28 -23.89
C VAL A 170 10.83 42.78 -22.76
N LEU A 171 10.54 44.08 -22.73
CA LEU A 171 9.66 44.68 -21.72
C LEU A 171 8.22 44.14 -21.85
N ASP A 172 7.68 44.13 -23.06
CA ASP A 172 6.32 43.63 -23.35
C ASP A 172 6.20 42.15 -22.98
N ARG A 173 7.27 41.37 -23.21
CA ARG A 173 7.28 39.94 -22.87
C ARG A 173 7.28 39.70 -21.37
N ILE A 174 8.01 40.51 -20.59
CA ILE A 174 8.02 40.40 -19.12
C ILE A 174 6.62 40.67 -18.56
N GLU A 175 5.95 41.72 -19.01
CA GLU A 175 4.59 42.04 -18.52
C GLU A 175 3.55 40.98 -18.94
N LEU A 176 3.76 40.28 -20.06
CA LEU A 176 2.88 39.18 -20.48
C LEU A 176 3.04 37.92 -19.61
N GLU A 177 4.25 37.61 -19.16
CA GLU A 177 4.53 36.41 -18.34
C GLU A 177 4.25 36.62 -16.84
N MET A 178 4.09 37.87 -16.41
CA MET A 178 3.77 38.28 -15.03
C MET A 178 2.29 38.11 -14.68
#